data_AF-A0A010SM75-F1
#
_entry.id   AF-A0A010SM75-F1
#
_cell.length_a   1.000
_cell.length_b   1.000
_cell.length_c   1.000
_cell.angle_alpha   90.00
_cell.angle_beta   90.00
_cell.angle_gamma   90.00
#
_symmetry.space_group_name_H-M   'P 1'
#
loop_
_entity.id
_entity.type
_entity.pdbx_description
1 polymer ?
#
loop_
_entity_poly.entity_id
_entity_poly.type
_entity_poly.pdbx_seq_one_letter_code
_entity_poly.pdbx_strand_id
1 'polypeptide(L)'
;MASYMTGTSTPQKRKAPKILERITSAPVLSILQPLDPDEYTLYIMGHCNIGRKYISNINMFIGGRVELSAQELTFRMQEDGLPRNIKNVKLFACNGGAIDPSVTGSALDSYGARLYWSLTTRGFDNVKLTAYTVPLMAATVDLRTGHKRAFDGSLPSTHRRQWPS
;
A
#
# COMPACT_ATOMS: atom_id res chain seq x y z
N MET A 1 49.49 -17.47 51.36
CA MET A 1 50.29 -16.31 50.94
C MET A 1 50.82 -16.59 49.54
N ALA A 2 50.57 -15.66 48.61
CA ALA A 2 51.09 -15.50 47.24
C ALA A 2 51.23 -16.73 46.32
N SER A 3 50.57 -16.71 45.15
CA SER A 3 51.29 -16.53 43.88
C SER A 3 50.33 -16.22 42.74
N TYR A 4 50.63 -15.13 42.04
CA TYR A 4 50.05 -14.76 40.75
C TYR A 4 50.75 -15.56 39.64
N MET A 5 50.00 -16.08 38.67
CA MET A 5 50.55 -16.32 37.34
C MET A 5 49.62 -15.76 36.27
N THR A 6 50.19 -14.81 35.54
CA THR A 6 49.64 -14.00 34.46
C THR A 6 49.69 -14.78 33.15
N GLY A 7 48.54 -15.21 32.64
CA GLY A 7 48.39 -15.69 31.28
C GLY A 7 48.12 -14.52 30.33
N THR A 8 49.16 -14.04 29.64
CA THR A 8 49.04 -13.06 28.56
C THR A 8 48.55 -13.75 27.29
N SER A 9 47.26 -13.60 26.95
CA SER A 9 46.79 -13.92 25.60
C SER A 9 46.80 -12.66 24.76
N THR A 10 47.67 -12.64 23.76
CA THR A 10 47.77 -11.57 22.77
C THR A 10 46.50 -11.58 21.91
N PRO A 11 45.75 -10.48 21.78
CA PRO A 11 44.60 -10.44 20.88
C PRO A 11 45.10 -10.49 19.43
N GLN A 12 44.81 -11.59 18.74
CA GLN A 12 44.98 -11.75 17.31
C GLN A 12 44.16 -10.66 16.59
N LYS A 13 44.85 -9.66 16.01
CA LYS A 13 44.26 -8.69 15.09
C LYS A 13 43.72 -9.45 13.86
N ARG A 14 42.44 -9.80 13.88
CA ARG A 14 41.73 -10.20 12.66
C ARG A 14 41.57 -8.96 11.79
N LYS A 15 42.41 -8.85 10.75
CA LYS A 15 42.19 -7.89 9.66
C LYS A 15 40.82 -8.20 9.05
N ALA A 16 39.87 -7.27 9.19
CA ALA A 16 38.61 -7.32 8.48
C ALA A 16 38.89 -7.39 6.97
N PRO A 17 38.21 -8.26 6.21
CA PRO A 17 38.37 -8.30 4.77
C PRO A 17 37.92 -6.96 4.16
N LYS A 18 38.85 -6.26 3.51
CA LYS A 18 38.57 -5.14 2.60
C LYS A 18 37.87 -5.70 1.36
N ILE A 19 36.55 -5.81 1.42
CA ILE A 19 35.72 -6.16 0.27
C ILE A 19 34.62 -5.10 0.17
N LEU A 20 34.79 -4.25 -0.84
CA LEU A 20 33.83 -3.34 -1.46
C LEU A 20 33.31 -2.14 -0.65
N GLU A 21 34.10 -1.07 -0.71
CA GLU A 21 33.58 0.27 -0.98
C GLU A 21 32.69 0.26 -2.25
N ARG A 22 31.38 0.06 -2.08
CA ARG A 22 30.30 0.59 -2.95
C ARG A 22 28.94 0.13 -2.43
N ILE A 23 28.52 0.69 -1.30
CA ILE A 23 27.09 0.99 -1.12
C ILE A 23 27.04 2.49 -0.91
N THR A 24 27.37 3.22 -1.98
CA THR A 24 26.95 4.61 -2.12
C THR A 24 25.44 4.58 -1.99
N SER A 25 24.93 5.20 -0.93
CA SER A 25 23.56 5.74 -0.80
C SER A 25 22.62 5.18 -1.87
N ALA A 26 21.83 4.16 -1.52
CA ALA A 26 20.62 3.90 -2.28
C ALA A 26 19.98 5.26 -2.57
N PRO A 27 19.66 5.58 -3.83
CA PRO A 27 19.13 6.89 -4.17
C PRO A 27 17.95 7.11 -3.24
N VAL A 28 18.09 8.11 -2.37
CA VAL A 28 16.97 8.84 -1.76
C VAL A 28 15.95 8.99 -2.87
N LEU A 29 14.67 8.79 -2.56
CA LEU A 29 13.46 8.98 -3.38
C LEU A 29 13.43 10.32 -4.15
N SER A 30 14.43 10.59 -5.01
CA SER A 30 14.74 11.89 -5.60
C SER A 30 14.35 11.98 -7.06
N ILE A 31 13.62 10.98 -7.57
CA ILE A 31 13.02 11.04 -8.90
C ILE A 31 11.58 10.50 -8.83
N LEU A 32 10.79 11.06 -7.92
CA LEU A 32 9.48 11.50 -8.41
C LEU A 32 9.77 12.86 -9.03
N GLN A 33 9.96 12.90 -10.36
CA GLN A 33 9.84 14.17 -11.09
C GLN A 33 8.55 14.87 -10.62
N PRO A 34 8.43 16.20 -10.71
CA PRO A 34 7.15 16.87 -10.56
C PRO A 34 6.23 16.34 -11.67
N LEU A 35 5.60 15.24 -11.33
CA LEU A 35 4.68 14.46 -12.10
C LEU A 35 3.41 15.33 -12.07
N ASP A 36 2.89 15.73 -13.24
CA ASP A 36 1.58 16.38 -13.42
C ASP A 36 0.43 15.53 -12.81
N PRO A 37 -0.16 15.94 -11.68
CA PRO A 37 -1.13 15.13 -10.94
C PRO A 37 -2.36 14.70 -11.73
N ASP A 38 -2.60 15.34 -12.88
CA ASP A 38 -3.69 15.07 -13.81
C ASP A 38 -3.41 13.82 -14.66
N GLU A 39 -2.14 13.45 -14.83
CA GLU A 39 -1.70 12.38 -15.72
C GLU A 39 -1.57 11.01 -15.03
N TYR A 40 -1.59 10.93 -13.69
CA TYR A 40 -1.35 9.66 -12.99
C TYR A 40 -2.53 9.15 -12.18
N THR A 41 -2.58 7.83 -12.11
CA THR A 41 -3.47 7.08 -11.24
C THR A 41 -2.63 6.39 -10.17
N LEU A 42 -2.91 6.66 -8.90
CA LEU A 42 -2.36 5.88 -7.80
C LEU A 42 -3.09 4.53 -7.72
N TYR A 43 -2.34 3.44 -7.81
CA TYR A 43 -2.86 2.09 -7.66
C TYR A 43 -2.54 1.56 -6.27
N ILE A 44 -3.57 1.33 -5.45
CA ILE A 44 -3.44 0.72 -4.12
C ILE A 44 -3.76 -0.76 -4.25
N MET A 45 -2.82 -1.64 -3.93
CA MET A 45 -2.98 -3.09 -4.05
C MET A 45 -3.02 -3.76 -2.69
N GLY A 46 -4.02 -4.61 -2.47
CA GLY A 46 -4.14 -5.38 -1.24
C GLY A 46 -5.32 -6.35 -1.28
N HIS A 47 -5.61 -6.99 -0.16
CA HIS A 47 -6.77 -7.84 0.04
C HIS A 47 -7.80 -7.12 0.90
N CYS A 48 -9.07 -7.28 0.52
CA CYS A 48 -10.21 -6.83 1.29
C CYS A 48 -11.32 -7.89 1.14
N ASN A 49 -12.30 -7.83 2.03
CA ASN A 49 -13.53 -8.61 1.94
C ASN A 49 -14.72 -7.64 2.01
N ILE A 50 -15.90 -8.12 1.65
CA ILE A 50 -17.15 -7.36 1.76
C ILE A 50 -17.30 -6.83 3.19
N GLY A 51 -17.63 -5.54 3.35
CA GLY A 51 -17.86 -4.91 4.66
C GLY A 51 -16.62 -4.65 5.53
N ARG A 52 -15.44 -5.12 5.13
CA ARG A 52 -14.28 -5.14 6.02
C ARG A 52 -13.78 -3.74 6.35
N LYS A 53 -13.30 -3.57 7.59
CA LYS A 53 -12.73 -2.30 8.08
C LYS A 53 -11.27 -2.08 7.68
N TYR A 54 -10.58 -3.14 7.24
CA TYR A 54 -9.14 -3.15 7.00
C TYR A 54 -8.80 -3.70 5.61
N ILE A 55 -7.76 -3.14 5.00
CA ILE A 55 -7.03 -3.73 3.88
C ILE A 55 -5.83 -4.49 4.43
N SER A 56 -5.47 -5.62 3.82
CA SER A 56 -4.27 -6.36 4.19
C SER A 56 -3.30 -6.53 3.01
N ASN A 57 -2.02 -6.65 3.32
CA ASN A 57 -0.96 -6.89 2.34
C ASN A 57 -1.10 -8.26 1.63
N ILE A 58 -0.47 -8.37 0.45
CA ILE A 58 -0.45 -9.57 -0.41
C ILE A 58 0.48 -10.68 0.13
N ASN A 59 1.46 -10.32 0.94
CA ASN A 59 2.47 -11.28 1.42
C ASN A 59 2.05 -11.96 2.72
N MET A 60 1.29 -13.05 2.61
CA MET A 60 1.11 -13.99 3.73
C MET A 60 2.40 -14.74 4.10
N PHE A 61 3.43 -14.74 3.24
CA PHE A 61 4.61 -15.60 3.38
C PHE A 61 5.84 -14.95 4.03
N ILE A 62 5.90 -13.62 4.12
CA ILE A 62 7.04 -12.90 4.71
C ILE A 62 6.52 -12.06 5.88
N GLY A 63 6.49 -12.68 7.07
CA GLY A 63 6.45 -12.01 8.37
C GLY A 63 5.45 -10.87 8.54
N GLY A 64 4.19 -11.20 8.81
CA GLY A 64 3.22 -10.28 9.40
C GLY A 64 2.13 -9.83 8.44
N ARG A 65 0.88 -10.22 8.75
CA ARG A 65 -0.32 -9.64 8.15
C ARG A 65 -0.44 -8.21 8.67
N VAL A 66 -0.06 -7.23 7.86
CA VAL A 66 -0.29 -5.81 8.17
C VAL A 66 -1.70 -5.48 7.71
N GLU A 67 -2.55 -5.08 8.66
CA GLU A 67 -3.91 -4.63 8.40
C GLU A 67 -3.98 -3.14 8.64
N LEU A 68 -4.47 -2.38 7.66
CA LEU A 68 -4.61 -0.93 7.77
C LEU A 68 -6.06 -0.54 7.58
N SER A 69 -6.59 0.22 8.52
CA SER A 69 -7.81 0.99 8.33
C SER A 69 -7.60 2.02 7.22
N ALA A 70 -8.69 2.58 6.72
CA ALA A 70 -8.63 3.67 5.75
C ALA A 70 -7.81 4.88 6.25
N GLN A 71 -7.92 5.17 7.55
CA GLN A 71 -7.24 6.28 8.21
C GLN A 71 -5.74 6.03 8.33
N GLU A 72 -5.35 4.84 8.78
CA GLU A 72 -3.94 4.44 8.88
C GLU A 72 -3.28 4.37 7.51
N LEU A 73 -3.98 3.87 6.49
CA LEU A 73 -3.47 3.86 5.12
C LEU A 73 -3.23 5.28 4.60
N THR A 74 -4.18 6.20 4.81
CA THR A 74 -4.02 7.58 4.34
C THR A 74 -2.91 8.30 5.10
N PHE A 75 -2.78 8.06 6.40
CA PHE A 75 -1.67 8.58 7.19
C PHE A 75 -0.33 8.08 6.66
N ARG A 76 -0.25 6.77 6.39
CA ARG A 76 0.96 6.17 5.81
C ARG A 76 1.32 6.77 4.46
N MET A 77 0.33 7.04 3.60
CA MET A 77 0.56 7.74 2.32
C MET A 77 1.20 9.12 2.51
N GLN A 78 0.82 9.85 3.57
CA GLN A 78 1.42 11.15 3.88
C GLN A 78 2.86 10.99 4.41
N GLU A 79 3.10 10.00 5.28
CA GLU A 79 4.45 9.70 5.80
C GLU A 79 5.42 9.27 4.71
N ASP A 80 4.95 8.48 3.75
CA ASP A 80 5.72 8.04 2.59
C ASP A 80 5.93 9.18 1.57
N GLY A 81 5.39 10.38 1.82
CA GLY A 81 5.62 11.59 1.02
C GLY A 81 4.82 11.65 -0.28
N LEU A 82 3.69 10.93 -0.39
CA LEU A 82 2.87 11.00 -1.59
C LEU A 82 2.29 12.41 -1.78
N PRO A 83 2.24 12.91 -3.02
CA PRO A 83 1.67 14.22 -3.30
C PRO A 83 0.16 14.23 -2.99
N ARG A 84 -0.35 15.37 -2.50
CA ARG A 84 -1.75 15.49 -2.08
C ARG A 84 -2.72 15.81 -3.23
N ASN A 85 -2.20 16.27 -4.37
CA ASN A 85 -2.97 16.63 -5.54
C ASN A 85 -3.29 15.42 -6.47
N ILE A 86 -3.18 14.19 -5.98
CA ILE A 86 -3.52 12.98 -6.76
C ILE A 86 -4.99 13.00 -7.14
N LYS A 87 -5.28 13.14 -8.44
CA LYS A 87 -6.67 13.17 -8.95
C LYS A 87 -7.31 11.81 -9.06
N ASN A 88 -6.56 10.74 -9.35
CA ASN A 88 -7.12 9.42 -9.61
C ASN A 88 -6.52 8.38 -8.66
N VAL A 89 -7.36 7.69 -7.89
CA VAL A 89 -6.96 6.55 -7.05
C VAL A 89 -7.78 5.33 -7.43
N LYS A 90 -7.11 4.20 -7.68
CA LYS A 90 -7.74 2.89 -7.92
C LYS A 90 -7.35 1.91 -6.82
N LEU A 91 -8.35 1.47 -6.06
CA LEU A 91 -8.21 0.45 -5.02
C LEU A 91 -8.39 -0.95 -5.62
N PHE A 92 -7.29 -1.64 -5.84
CA PHE A 92 -7.23 -3.03 -6.27
C PHE A 92 -7.23 -3.99 -5.09
N ALA A 93 -8.39 -4.07 -4.44
CA ALA A 93 -8.67 -5.05 -3.40
C ALA A 93 -10.04 -5.72 -3.65
N CYS A 94 -10.09 -7.04 -3.48
CA CYS A 94 -11.34 -7.81 -3.64
C CYS A 94 -12.45 -7.17 -2.81
N ASN A 95 -13.60 -6.90 -3.41
CA ASN A 95 -14.77 -6.35 -2.71
C ASN A 95 -14.52 -5.05 -1.93
N GLY A 96 -13.43 -4.30 -2.19
CA GLY A 96 -13.10 -3.11 -1.43
C GLY A 96 -14.17 -2.01 -1.49
N GLY A 97 -14.96 -1.96 -2.57
CA GLY A 97 -16.11 -1.07 -2.72
C GLY A 97 -17.46 -1.69 -2.35
N ALA A 98 -17.50 -2.97 -1.97
CA ALA A 98 -18.74 -3.66 -1.65
C ALA A 98 -19.24 -3.27 -0.25
N ILE A 99 -20.56 -3.07 -0.13
CA ILE A 99 -21.26 -2.92 1.15
C ILE A 99 -21.66 -4.31 1.62
N ASP A 100 -21.52 -4.57 2.92
CA ASP A 100 -22.08 -5.77 3.54
C ASP A 100 -23.61 -5.69 3.55
N PRO A 101 -24.32 -6.59 2.85
CA PRO A 101 -25.78 -6.56 2.80
C PRO A 101 -26.44 -6.84 4.16
N SER A 102 -25.70 -7.40 5.13
CA SER A 102 -26.19 -7.64 6.49
C SER A 102 -26.15 -6.40 7.39
N VAL A 103 -25.44 -5.35 6.96
CA VAL A 103 -25.32 -4.08 7.69
C VAL A 103 -26.13 -3.01 6.95
N THR A 104 -26.99 -2.29 7.68
CA THR A 104 -27.86 -1.27 7.09
C THR A 104 -27.07 -0.04 6.59
N GLY A 105 -26.76 -0.05 5.29
CA GLY A 105 -26.95 1.06 4.34
C GLY A 105 -26.26 2.41 4.56
N SER A 106 -25.24 2.51 5.41
CA SER A 106 -24.48 3.75 5.58
C SER A 106 -23.50 3.98 4.43
N ALA A 107 -23.31 5.26 4.09
CA ALA A 107 -22.35 5.69 3.07
C ALA A 107 -20.91 5.22 3.35
N LEU A 108 -20.56 4.93 4.62
CA LEU A 108 -19.23 4.49 5.06
C LEU A 108 -19.10 2.96 5.24
N ASP A 109 -19.97 2.16 4.63
CA ASP A 109 -20.00 0.71 4.88
C ASP A 109 -19.03 -0.12 4.04
N SER A 110 -18.42 0.49 3.01
CA SER A 110 -17.33 -0.13 2.27
C SER A 110 -15.98 0.44 2.70
N TYR A 111 -14.92 -0.36 2.58
CA TYR A 111 -13.56 0.13 2.80
C TYR A 111 -13.24 1.31 1.87
N GLY A 112 -13.66 1.24 0.60
CA GLY A 112 -13.49 2.29 -0.39
C GLY A 112 -14.12 3.62 0.05
N ALA A 113 -15.34 3.61 0.59
CA ALA A 113 -15.95 4.84 1.11
C ALA A 113 -15.17 5.44 2.28
N ARG A 114 -14.73 4.61 3.22
CA ARG A 114 -13.91 5.05 4.36
C ARG A 114 -12.59 5.64 3.89
N LEU A 115 -11.98 5.04 2.87
CA LEU A 115 -10.74 5.52 2.26
C LEU A 115 -10.95 6.87 1.57
N TYR A 116 -12.01 7.01 0.76
CA TYR A 116 -12.36 8.28 0.11
C TYR A 116 -12.51 9.39 1.15
N TRP A 117 -13.33 9.16 2.18
CA TRP A 117 -13.53 10.13 3.27
C TRP A 117 -12.22 10.47 4.00
N SER A 118 -11.37 9.47 4.23
CA SER A 118 -10.08 9.67 4.87
C SER A 118 -9.12 10.50 4.02
N LEU A 119 -9.13 10.33 2.70
CA LEU A 119 -8.35 11.12 1.75
C LEU A 119 -8.78 12.59 1.76
N THR A 120 -10.08 12.85 1.58
CA THR A 120 -10.60 14.23 1.52
C THR A 120 -10.39 14.99 2.82
N THR A 121 -10.65 14.36 3.97
CA THR A 121 -10.42 14.97 5.29
C THR A 121 -8.95 15.23 5.63
N ARG A 122 -8.02 14.61 4.90
CA ARG A 122 -6.56 14.79 5.06
C ARG A 122 -5.95 15.69 3.99
N GLY A 123 -6.78 16.38 3.21
CA GLY A 123 -6.35 17.35 2.21
C GLY A 123 -5.86 16.74 0.91
N PHE A 124 -6.32 15.54 0.55
CA PHE A 124 -6.20 15.06 -0.83
C PHE A 124 -7.36 15.66 -1.64
N ASP A 125 -7.12 16.82 -2.24
CA ASP A 125 -8.14 17.61 -2.94
C ASP A 125 -8.45 17.02 -4.33
N ASN A 126 -9.71 17.12 -4.76
CA ASN A 126 -10.18 16.69 -6.08
C ASN A 126 -9.87 15.21 -6.44
N VAL A 127 -9.85 14.34 -5.42
CA VAL A 127 -9.57 12.91 -5.62
C VAL A 127 -10.79 12.14 -6.12
N LYS A 128 -10.63 11.39 -7.20
CA LYS A 128 -11.57 10.38 -7.67
C LYS A 128 -11.10 9.00 -7.24
N LEU A 129 -11.82 8.37 -6.32
CA LEU A 129 -11.54 7.00 -5.90
C LEU A 129 -12.41 6.01 -6.67
N THR A 130 -11.79 4.98 -7.25
CA THR A 130 -12.46 3.81 -7.80
C THR A 130 -12.14 2.56 -6.98
N ALA A 131 -13.15 1.85 -6.49
CA ALA A 131 -12.99 0.58 -5.80
C ALA A 131 -13.89 -0.50 -6.41
N TYR A 132 -13.43 -1.75 -6.41
CA TYR A 132 -14.15 -2.85 -7.02
C TYR A 132 -15.10 -3.52 -6.03
N THR A 133 -16.28 -3.90 -6.50
CA THR A 133 -17.36 -4.49 -5.67
C THR A 133 -17.42 -6.01 -5.77
N VAL A 134 -16.51 -6.62 -6.52
CA VAL A 134 -16.41 -8.08 -6.72
C VAL A 134 -14.99 -8.57 -6.43
N PRO A 135 -14.77 -9.88 -6.26
CA PRO A 135 -13.44 -10.45 -6.23
C PRO A 135 -12.68 -10.19 -7.54
N LEU A 136 -11.41 -9.82 -7.43
CA LEU A 136 -10.52 -9.57 -8.56
C LEU A 136 -9.50 -10.70 -8.70
N MET A 137 -9.28 -11.19 -9.92
CA MET A 137 -8.29 -12.25 -10.16
C MET A 137 -6.89 -11.81 -9.71
N ALA A 138 -6.19 -12.74 -9.05
CA ALA A 138 -4.77 -12.63 -8.72
C ALA A 138 -3.91 -12.90 -9.97
N ALA A 139 -4.06 -12.09 -11.02
CA ALA A 139 -3.17 -12.10 -12.17
C ALA A 139 -3.24 -10.74 -12.87
N THR A 140 -2.09 -10.06 -12.91
CA THR A 140 -1.71 -8.87 -13.70
C THR A 140 -2.78 -7.80 -13.93
N VAL A 141 -2.51 -6.60 -13.39
CA VAL A 141 -3.05 -5.37 -13.95
C VAL A 141 -2.65 -5.35 -15.43
N ASP A 142 -3.62 -5.27 -16.33
CA ASP A 142 -3.33 -5.01 -17.74
C ASP A 142 -2.53 -3.72 -17.81
N LEU A 143 -1.27 -3.82 -18.24
CA LEU A 143 -0.34 -2.68 -18.24
C LEU A 143 -0.72 -1.60 -19.27
N ARG A 144 -1.55 -1.94 -20.27
CA ARG A 144 -2.04 -1.00 -21.29
C ARG A 144 -3.28 -0.27 -20.84
N THR A 145 -4.19 -0.95 -20.14
CA THR A 145 -5.48 -0.37 -19.72
C THR A 145 -5.54 0.00 -18.23
N GLY A 146 -4.56 -0.45 -17.44
CA GLY A 146 -4.57 -0.30 -15.99
C GLY A 146 -5.76 -1.00 -15.33
N HIS A 147 -6.32 -2.06 -15.94
CA HIS A 147 -7.49 -2.78 -15.44
C HIS A 147 -7.11 -4.19 -14.97
N LYS A 148 -7.67 -4.64 -13.84
CA LYS A 148 -7.60 -6.06 -13.44
C LYS A 148 -8.66 -6.88 -14.20
N ARG A 149 -8.87 -8.15 -13.86
CA ARG A 149 -10.05 -8.93 -14.30
C ARG A 149 -10.89 -9.32 -13.09
N ALA A 150 -12.20 -9.37 -13.23
CA ALA A 150 -13.06 -9.95 -12.20
C ALA A 150 -12.94 -11.49 -12.23
N PHE A 151 -13.16 -12.15 -11.09
CA PHE A 151 -13.08 -13.63 -11.00
C PHE A 151 -14.12 -14.36 -11.86
N ASP A 152 -15.24 -13.71 -12.18
CA ASP A 152 -16.29 -14.24 -13.05
C ASP A 152 -16.01 -14.04 -14.55
N GLY A 153 -14.85 -13.48 -14.90
CA GLY A 153 -14.45 -13.20 -16.29
C GLY A 153 -15.04 -11.92 -16.88
N SER A 154 -15.89 -11.20 -16.16
CA SER A 154 -16.46 -9.93 -16.60
C SER A 154 -15.43 -8.78 -16.61
N LEU A 155 -15.77 -7.69 -17.32
CA LEU A 155 -14.97 -6.47 -17.30
C LEU A 155 -15.10 -5.80 -15.93
N PRO A 156 -14.00 -5.49 -15.22
CA PRO A 156 -14.08 -4.87 -13.90
C PRO A 156 -14.80 -3.51 -13.88
N SER A 157 -14.89 -2.84 -15.03
CA SER A 157 -15.60 -1.55 -15.16
C SER A 157 -17.09 -1.66 -14.85
N THR A 158 -17.71 -2.84 -14.95
CA THR A 158 -19.11 -3.08 -14.57
C THR A 158 -19.27 -3.35 -13.07
N HIS A 159 -18.17 -3.59 -12.35
CA HIS A 159 -18.17 -3.97 -10.94
C HIS A 159 -17.32 -3.01 -10.09
N ARG A 160 -17.60 -1.71 -10.24
CA ARG A 160 -16.90 -0.65 -9.51
C ARG A 160 -17.86 0.34 -8.89
N ARG A 161 -17.45 0.87 -7.75
CA ARG A 161 -18.01 2.08 -7.16
C ARG A 161 -17.01 3.21 -7.31
N GLN A 162 -17.51 4.40 -7.62
CA GLN A 162 -16.71 5.61 -7.73
C GLN A 162 -17.25 6.67 -6.78
N TRP A 163 -16.34 7.37 -6.13
CA TRP A 163 -16.65 8.57 -5.37
C TRP A 163 -16.02 9.74 -6.12
N PRO A 164 -16.84 10.65 -6.69
CA PRO A 164 -16.34 11.84 -7.35
C PRO A 164 -15.90 12.87 -6.31
N SER A 165 -14.98 13.75 -6.73
CA SER A 165 -14.71 15.03 -6.11
C SER A 165 -15.93 15.95 -6.15
#